data_AF-A0A2K3UZJ6-F1
#
_entry.id   AF-A0A2K3UZJ6-F1
#
_cell.length_a   1.000
_cell.length_b   1.000
_cell.length_c   1.000
_cell.angle_alpha   90.00
_cell.angle_beta   90.00
_cell.angle_gamma   90.00
#
_symmetry.space_group_name_H-M   'P 1'
#
loop_
_entity.id
_entity.type
_entity.pdbx_description
1 polymer ?
#
loop_
_entity_poly.entity_id
_entity_poly.type
_entity_poly.pdbx_seq_one_letter_code
_entity_poly.pdbx_strand_id
1 'polypeptide(L)'
;MKLLPTLALTSLTLLLAACGPQGGTQPPVTQDPATIAPTSPTAQSLDVRQVPVKAQEATVTVSGMIDPADMDPDLAALVAALGGPSQPVTLSLDSPARLGQELLRSMGRGPRGLQGLVTTPIRREPMQTGTQTISRAGVSSYSPEPRDKLVLDNQYSGFYMEVDWHLGGAPSVWVEHTDYAGLVQTEVFTKASAILKRGGTLAAQATMSLTPGACFFLVGPTALSFDGWAGKQASPAAKAVLDYAWTDAGITAGASAQYKTRTRSASLDAALDIRGKTENRCDPRTFSFTPTRADLSGSVKLPGQEVEARVYLRDLGNLTFSATALNARNPFQQIRGSLNAGVKYNGAAALSAFGPLADGGDLDLQPGDQVRVKYVRNGVLVEKNLPEALADLQP
;
A
#
# COMPACT_ATOMS: atom_id res chain seq x y z
N MET A 1 19.26 -34.31 -45.86
CA MET A 1 17.98 -33.78 -45.34
C MET A 1 18.27 -32.85 -44.16
N LYS A 2 17.99 -31.56 -44.36
CA LYS A 2 17.60 -30.50 -43.41
C LYS A 2 18.17 -30.52 -41.97
N LEU A 3 19.28 -29.81 -41.82
CA LEU A 3 19.51 -28.60 -40.99
C LEU A 3 18.50 -28.21 -39.89
N LEU A 4 19.11 -27.77 -38.77
CA LEU A 4 18.72 -26.79 -37.73
C LEU A 4 18.16 -27.28 -36.38
N PRO A 5 19.06 -27.34 -35.37
CA PRO A 5 18.82 -26.83 -34.02
C PRO A 5 19.85 -25.72 -33.70
N THR A 6 19.62 -24.50 -34.20
CA THR A 6 20.54 -23.36 -33.95
C THR A 6 19.84 -22.00 -33.98
N LEU A 7 18.60 -21.91 -33.48
CA LEU A 7 17.83 -20.66 -33.49
C LEU A 7 17.19 -20.27 -32.14
N ALA A 8 17.66 -20.84 -31.03
CA ALA A 8 17.21 -20.44 -29.69
C ALA A 8 18.32 -19.86 -28.79
N LEU A 9 19.59 -19.91 -29.22
CA LEU A 9 20.73 -19.38 -28.44
C LEU A 9 21.34 -18.08 -29.00
N THR A 10 20.96 -17.65 -30.20
CA THR A 10 21.46 -16.40 -30.81
C THR A 10 20.62 -15.17 -30.47
N SER A 11 19.42 -15.34 -29.93
CA SER A 11 18.55 -14.23 -29.51
C SER A 11 18.85 -13.69 -28.10
N LEU A 12 19.56 -14.45 -27.25
CA LEU A 12 19.94 -13.97 -25.90
C LEU A 12 21.26 -13.18 -25.90
N THR A 13 22.16 -13.45 -26.86
CA THR A 13 23.47 -12.76 -26.98
C THR A 13 23.39 -11.42 -27.71
N LEU A 14 22.36 -11.18 -28.53
CA LEU A 14 22.12 -9.88 -29.19
C LEU A 14 21.51 -8.82 -28.24
N LEU A 15 20.93 -9.22 -27.11
CA LEU A 15 20.45 -8.30 -26.07
C LEU A 15 21.54 -7.90 -25.07
N LEU A 16 22.61 -8.70 -24.91
CA LEU A 16 23.74 -8.35 -24.04
C LEU A 16 24.90 -7.66 -24.80
N ALA A 17 24.89 -7.63 -26.14
CA ALA A 17 25.89 -6.93 -26.96
C ALA A 17 25.46 -5.52 -27.42
N ALA A 18 24.26 -5.05 -27.06
CA ALA A 18 23.86 -3.64 -27.21
C ALA A 18 24.41 -2.73 -26.07
N CYS A 19 25.18 -3.30 -25.14
CA CYS A 19 26.01 -2.55 -24.20
C CYS A 19 27.42 -2.36 -24.79
N GLY A 20 27.57 -1.33 -25.63
CA GLY A 20 28.85 -0.75 -26.06
C GLY A 20 28.65 0.74 -26.31
N PRO A 21 29.63 1.61 -26.02
CA PRO A 21 29.40 3.01 -25.68
C PRO A 21 29.02 3.82 -26.90
N GLN A 22 27.72 3.94 -27.17
CA GLN A 22 27.23 4.98 -28.05
C GLN A 22 27.24 6.28 -27.24
N GLY A 23 28.10 7.21 -27.67
CA GLY A 23 28.06 8.61 -27.28
C GLY A 23 26.74 9.25 -27.71
N GLY A 24 25.69 8.94 -26.95
CA GLY A 24 24.44 9.67 -26.91
C GLY A 24 24.49 10.50 -25.64
N THR A 25 24.24 11.80 -25.79
CA THR A 25 24.02 12.77 -24.72
C THR A 25 23.48 12.10 -23.47
N GLN A 26 24.32 12.06 -22.42
CA GLN A 26 23.91 11.67 -21.08
C GLN A 26 22.56 12.35 -20.81
N PRO A 27 21.47 11.59 -20.57
CA PRO A 27 20.20 12.20 -20.19
C PRO A 27 20.53 13.19 -19.07
N PRO A 28 20.01 14.44 -19.12
CA PRO A 28 20.42 15.49 -18.20
C PRO A 28 20.42 14.87 -16.82
N VAL A 29 21.57 14.90 -16.14
CA VAL A 29 21.74 14.32 -14.81
C VAL A 29 20.56 14.83 -14.01
N THR A 30 19.57 13.97 -13.83
CA THR A 30 18.29 14.40 -13.28
C THR A 30 18.60 14.58 -11.83
N GLN A 31 18.81 15.84 -11.46
CA GLN A 31 19.32 16.20 -10.15
C GLN A 31 18.38 15.57 -9.12
N ASP A 32 18.93 14.75 -8.23
CA ASP A 32 18.13 14.01 -7.26
C ASP A 32 17.30 15.03 -6.47
N PRO A 33 15.95 14.94 -6.48
CA PRO A 33 15.09 15.91 -5.82
C PRO A 33 15.39 16.04 -4.31
N ALA A 34 16.03 15.04 -3.71
CA ALA A 34 16.49 15.09 -2.32
C ALA A 34 17.63 16.10 -2.08
N THR A 35 18.41 16.45 -3.11
CA THR A 35 19.56 17.37 -3.01
C THR A 35 19.18 18.84 -3.14
N ILE A 36 17.95 19.14 -3.57
CA ILE A 36 17.45 20.49 -3.79
C ILE A 36 16.56 20.89 -2.62
N ALA A 37 16.97 21.92 -1.86
CA ALA A 37 16.17 22.43 -0.75
C ALA A 37 14.72 22.71 -1.19
N PRO A 38 13.71 22.21 -0.45
CA PRO A 38 12.31 22.43 -0.77
C PRO A 38 11.95 23.91 -0.70
N THR A 39 10.99 24.33 -1.53
CA THR A 39 10.46 25.70 -1.52
C THR A 39 10.00 26.06 -0.12
N SER A 40 10.54 27.15 0.43
CA SER A 40 10.16 27.63 1.76
C SER A 40 8.75 28.23 1.75
N PRO A 41 7.96 28.06 2.83
CA PRO A 41 6.71 28.79 3.02
C PRO A 41 6.94 30.31 3.00
N THR A 42 5.91 31.06 2.60
CA THR A 42 5.89 32.53 2.69
C THR A 42 4.87 32.95 3.74
N ALA A 43 4.81 34.23 4.13
CA ALA A 43 3.82 34.71 5.11
C ALA A 43 2.35 34.49 4.68
N GLN A 44 2.10 34.22 3.39
CA GLN A 44 0.77 33.93 2.82
C GLN A 44 0.44 32.42 2.80
N SER A 45 1.40 31.57 3.15
CA SER A 45 1.19 30.12 3.26
C SER A 45 0.23 29.77 4.41
N LEU A 46 -0.28 28.54 4.38
CA LEU A 46 -1.17 28.02 5.43
C LEU A 46 -0.53 28.19 6.82
N ASP A 47 -1.21 28.92 7.70
CA ASP A 47 -0.84 29.02 9.11
C ASP A 47 -1.10 27.67 9.79
N VAL A 48 -0.10 27.15 10.49
CA VAL A 48 -0.18 25.83 11.12
C VAL A 48 -1.32 25.70 12.13
N ARG A 49 -1.76 26.79 12.76
CA ARG A 49 -2.92 26.79 13.67
C ARG A 49 -4.24 26.53 12.95
N GLN A 50 -4.29 26.75 11.63
CA GLN A 50 -5.47 26.45 10.82
C GLN A 50 -5.52 25.00 10.35
N VAL A 51 -4.44 24.23 10.49
CA VAL A 51 -4.39 22.82 10.06
C VAL A 51 -5.52 21.99 10.68
N PRO A 52 -5.83 22.05 11.99
CA PRO A 52 -6.96 21.31 12.56
C PRO A 52 -8.31 21.69 11.94
N VAL A 53 -8.52 22.98 11.67
CA VAL A 53 -9.75 23.47 11.02
C VAL A 53 -9.85 22.95 9.59
N LYS A 54 -8.75 22.97 8.83
CA LYS A 54 -8.71 22.43 7.46
C LYS A 54 -8.90 20.92 7.41
N ALA A 55 -8.33 20.18 8.35
CA ALA A 55 -8.57 18.75 8.51
C ALA A 55 -10.05 18.44 8.82
N GLN A 56 -10.70 19.26 9.65
CA GLN A 56 -12.12 19.12 9.93
C GLN A 56 -12.99 19.45 8.69
N GLU A 57 -12.68 20.52 7.95
CA GLU A 57 -13.35 20.85 6.68
C GLU A 57 -13.21 19.72 5.65
N ALA A 58 -12.02 19.13 5.53
CA ALA A 58 -11.76 17.96 4.68
C ALA A 58 -12.63 16.77 5.10
N THR A 59 -12.71 16.49 6.40
CA THR A 59 -13.52 15.41 6.96
C THR A 59 -15.01 15.59 6.65
N VAL A 60 -15.53 16.81 6.81
CA VAL A 60 -16.92 17.15 6.46
C VAL A 60 -17.14 16.97 4.95
N THR A 61 -16.18 17.38 4.13
CA THR A 61 -16.26 17.22 2.66
C THR A 61 -16.32 15.76 2.27
N VAL A 62 -15.43 14.92 2.80
CA VAL A 62 -15.42 13.46 2.57
C VAL A 62 -16.72 12.84 3.06
N SER A 63 -17.18 13.19 4.26
CA SER A 63 -18.43 12.69 4.84
C SER A 63 -19.64 13.03 3.96
N GLY A 64 -19.68 14.25 3.42
CA GLY A 64 -20.73 14.65 2.49
C GLY A 64 -20.64 13.92 1.16
N MET A 65 -19.44 13.52 0.70
CA MET A 65 -19.28 12.77 -0.55
C MET A 65 -19.73 11.32 -0.44
N ILE A 66 -19.65 10.71 0.75
CA ILE A 66 -20.15 9.35 1.01
C ILE A 66 -21.65 9.32 1.37
N ASP A 67 -22.34 10.46 1.32
CA ASP A 67 -23.80 10.51 1.44
C ASP A 67 -24.45 9.84 0.21
N PRO A 68 -25.36 8.86 0.39
CA PRO A 68 -26.09 8.23 -0.71
C PRO A 68 -26.78 9.22 -1.67
N ALA A 69 -27.15 10.41 -1.20
CA ALA A 69 -27.77 11.45 -2.02
C ALA A 69 -26.82 12.07 -3.05
N ASP A 70 -25.51 12.18 -2.74
CA ASP A 70 -24.51 12.69 -3.67
C ASP A 70 -23.75 11.59 -4.43
N MET A 71 -23.76 10.34 -3.91
CA MET A 71 -23.17 9.18 -4.58
C MET A 71 -23.57 9.08 -6.06
N ASP A 72 -22.62 8.61 -6.88
CA ASP A 72 -22.92 8.16 -8.23
C ASP A 72 -24.07 7.12 -8.20
N PRO A 73 -25.09 7.21 -9.06
CA PRO A 73 -26.26 6.34 -8.99
C PRO A 73 -25.93 4.84 -9.08
N ASP A 74 -24.93 4.47 -9.89
CA ASP A 74 -24.57 3.06 -10.08
C ASP A 74 -23.81 2.52 -8.85
N LEU A 75 -22.96 3.37 -8.25
CA LEU A 75 -22.31 3.03 -6.99
C LEU A 75 -23.30 2.99 -5.82
N ALA A 76 -24.23 3.93 -5.72
CA ALA A 76 -25.26 3.95 -4.67
C ALA A 76 -26.13 2.68 -4.74
N ALA A 77 -26.51 2.29 -5.96
CA ALA A 77 -27.18 1.04 -6.25
C ALA A 77 -26.39 -0.20 -5.81
N LEU A 78 -25.08 -0.19 -6.03
CA LEU A 78 -24.18 -1.27 -5.63
C LEU A 78 -24.08 -1.37 -4.10
N VAL A 79 -23.85 -0.26 -3.41
CA VAL A 79 -23.77 -0.20 -1.94
C VAL A 79 -25.08 -0.66 -1.31
N ALA A 80 -26.23 -0.22 -1.84
CA ALA A 80 -27.54 -0.67 -1.38
C ALA A 80 -27.73 -2.19 -1.57
N ALA A 81 -27.28 -2.76 -2.69
CA ALA A 81 -27.36 -4.19 -2.95
C ALA A 81 -26.49 -5.04 -2.01
N LEU A 82 -25.38 -4.47 -1.51
CA LEU A 82 -24.47 -5.12 -0.55
C LEU A 82 -24.92 -4.97 0.92
N GLY A 83 -26.08 -4.35 1.19
CA GLY A 83 -26.59 -4.17 2.54
C GLY A 83 -26.11 -2.88 3.25
N GLY A 84 -25.66 -1.89 2.49
CA GLY A 84 -25.17 -0.60 2.99
C GLY A 84 -23.64 -0.54 3.10
N PRO A 85 -23.08 0.58 3.58
CA PRO A 85 -21.64 0.71 3.78
C PRO A 85 -21.19 -0.32 4.82
N SER A 86 -20.51 -1.37 4.36
CA SER A 86 -19.84 -2.32 5.24
C SER A 86 -18.69 -1.63 5.98
N GLN A 87 -18.40 -2.08 7.20
CA GLN A 87 -17.25 -1.65 7.99
C GLN A 87 -15.99 -1.58 7.08
N PRO A 88 -15.19 -0.51 7.14
CA PRO A 88 -13.99 -0.41 6.33
C PRO A 88 -13.06 -1.57 6.67
N VAL A 89 -12.70 -2.37 5.66
CA VAL A 89 -11.61 -3.34 5.79
C VAL A 89 -10.34 -2.51 5.88
N THR A 90 -9.82 -2.36 7.09
CA THR A 90 -8.58 -1.63 7.31
C THR A 90 -7.44 -2.61 7.05
N LEU A 91 -6.75 -2.45 5.92
CA LEU A 91 -5.45 -3.10 5.70
C LEU A 91 -4.40 -2.19 6.34
N SER A 92 -3.89 -2.56 7.50
CA SER A 92 -2.82 -1.79 8.14
C SER A 92 -1.48 -2.17 7.51
N LEU A 93 -0.87 -1.21 6.82
CA LEU A 93 0.50 -1.32 6.30
C LEU A 93 1.55 -1.02 7.39
N ASP A 94 1.13 -0.59 8.57
CA ASP A 94 2.01 -0.18 9.69
C ASP A 94 2.77 -1.37 10.30
N SER A 95 2.35 -2.60 9.99
CA SER A 95 3.06 -3.80 10.37
C SER A 95 3.00 -4.85 9.25
N PRO A 96 4.10 -5.05 8.48
CA PRO A 96 4.17 -6.08 7.44
C PRO A 96 3.86 -7.50 7.98
N ALA A 97 4.21 -7.76 9.25
CA ALA A 97 3.88 -9.00 9.94
C ALA A 97 2.37 -9.21 10.14
N ARG A 98 1.60 -8.12 10.29
CA ARG A 98 0.14 -8.17 10.38
C ARG A 98 -0.52 -8.30 9.01
N LEU A 99 0.08 -7.74 7.95
CA LEU A 99 -0.48 -7.81 6.59
C LEU A 99 -0.77 -9.26 6.16
N GLY A 100 0.16 -10.19 6.38
CA GLY A 100 -0.07 -11.61 6.08
C GLY A 100 -1.25 -12.19 6.86
N GLN A 101 -1.34 -11.89 8.16
CA GLN A 101 -2.43 -12.35 9.03
C GLN A 101 -3.78 -11.68 8.71
N GLU A 102 -3.78 -10.39 8.35
CA GLU A 102 -4.95 -9.62 7.94
C GLU A 102 -5.48 -10.08 6.59
N LEU A 103 -4.62 -10.36 5.62
CA LEU A 103 -5.01 -10.94 4.34
C LEU A 103 -5.67 -12.31 4.52
N LEU A 104 -5.10 -13.18 5.34
CA LEU A 104 -5.72 -14.48 5.68
C LEU A 104 -7.08 -14.32 6.39
N ARG A 105 -7.16 -13.36 7.32
CA ARG A 105 -8.43 -12.99 7.98
C ARG A 105 -9.46 -12.52 6.96
N SER A 106 -9.07 -11.68 6.00
CA SER A 106 -9.97 -11.18 4.95
C SER A 106 -10.39 -12.25 3.94
N MET A 107 -9.55 -13.27 3.73
CA MET A 107 -9.90 -14.48 2.98
C MET A 107 -10.76 -15.46 3.80
N GLY A 108 -11.14 -15.06 5.03
CA GLY A 108 -12.22 -15.66 5.80
C GLY A 108 -11.81 -16.29 7.13
N ARG A 109 -10.52 -16.35 7.51
CA ARG A 109 -10.09 -17.07 8.73
C ARG A 109 -8.80 -16.51 9.34
N GLY A 110 -8.88 -16.10 10.60
CA GLY A 110 -7.71 -15.58 11.33
C GLY A 110 -7.01 -16.64 12.19
N PRO A 111 -5.68 -16.56 12.34
CA PRO A 111 -4.99 -17.32 13.37
C PRO A 111 -5.44 -16.83 14.75
N ARG A 112 -5.97 -17.75 15.56
CA ARG A 112 -6.18 -17.57 17.00
C ARG A 112 -4.94 -18.12 17.72
N GLY A 113 -4.50 -17.41 18.76
CA GLY A 113 -3.16 -17.50 19.36
C GLY A 113 -2.60 -18.90 19.60
N LEU A 114 -1.27 -18.97 19.55
CA LEU A 114 -0.46 -20.17 19.78
C LEU A 114 -0.58 -20.65 21.23
N GLN A 115 -1.39 -21.68 21.48
CA GLN A 115 -1.26 -22.54 22.66
C GLN A 115 -1.59 -24.00 22.30
N GLY A 116 -0.66 -24.91 22.63
CA GLY A 116 -0.87 -26.36 22.69
C GLY A 116 -0.62 -27.12 21.39
N LEU A 117 0.57 -27.69 21.22
CA LEU A 117 0.81 -28.74 20.22
C LEU A 117 -0.02 -29.98 20.58
N VAL A 118 -1.00 -30.30 19.73
CA VAL A 118 -1.55 -31.66 19.62
C VAL A 118 -1.03 -32.25 18.31
N THR A 119 -0.57 -33.49 18.36
CA THR A 119 -0.18 -34.30 17.19
C THR A 119 -1.43 -34.69 16.40
N THR A 120 -1.97 -33.74 15.63
CA THR A 120 -3.14 -33.93 14.76
C THR A 120 -2.71 -33.85 13.28
N PRO A 121 -3.40 -34.55 12.37
CA PRO A 121 -3.05 -34.56 10.95
C PRO A 121 -3.14 -33.16 10.33
N ILE A 122 -2.33 -32.92 9.30
CA ILE A 122 -2.31 -31.65 8.56
C ILE A 122 -3.72 -31.33 8.05
N ARG A 123 -4.33 -30.24 8.53
CA ARG A 123 -5.63 -29.78 8.05
C ARG A 123 -5.43 -28.98 6.77
N ARG A 124 -6.05 -29.40 5.66
CA ARG A 124 -6.03 -28.65 4.39
C ARG A 124 -7.27 -27.78 4.25
N GLU A 125 -7.06 -26.50 3.97
CA GLU A 125 -8.10 -25.50 3.75
C GLU A 125 -7.96 -24.93 2.32
N PRO A 126 -8.63 -25.55 1.33
CA PRO A 126 -8.66 -25.03 -0.04
C PRO A 126 -9.47 -23.73 -0.12
N MET A 127 -9.27 -22.98 -1.20
CA MET A 127 -10.11 -21.83 -1.50
C MET A 127 -11.57 -22.27 -1.72
N GLN A 128 -12.53 -21.40 -1.40
CA GLN A 128 -13.94 -21.74 -1.57
C GLN A 128 -14.32 -21.79 -3.04
N THR A 129 -15.03 -22.84 -3.45
CA THR A 129 -15.48 -23.02 -4.84
C THR A 129 -16.94 -23.44 -4.90
N GLY A 130 -17.50 -23.41 -6.10
CA GLY A 130 -18.89 -23.75 -6.37
C GLY A 130 -19.79 -22.52 -6.41
N THR A 131 -21.07 -22.78 -6.63
CA THR A 131 -22.10 -21.77 -6.78
C THR A 131 -23.08 -21.83 -5.62
N GLN A 132 -23.23 -20.73 -4.89
CA GLN A 132 -24.33 -20.53 -3.95
C GLN A 132 -25.41 -19.71 -4.66
N THR A 133 -26.62 -20.24 -4.75
CA THR A 133 -27.74 -19.56 -5.37
C THR A 133 -28.80 -19.24 -4.32
N ILE A 134 -29.30 -18.01 -4.31
CA ILE A 134 -30.54 -17.64 -3.63
C ILE A 134 -31.56 -17.39 -4.73
N SER A 135 -32.50 -18.32 -4.90
CA SER A 135 -33.56 -18.21 -5.90
C SER A 135 -34.47 -17.01 -5.65
N ARG A 136 -35.27 -16.61 -6.63
CA ARG A 136 -36.30 -15.56 -6.47
C ARG A 136 -37.32 -15.85 -5.35
N ALA A 137 -37.50 -17.11 -4.98
CA ALA A 137 -38.36 -17.52 -3.86
C ALA A 137 -37.65 -17.43 -2.50
N GLY A 138 -36.40 -16.96 -2.45
CA GLY A 138 -35.59 -16.90 -1.23
C GLY A 138 -34.98 -18.24 -0.80
N VAL A 139 -35.15 -19.30 -1.59
CA VAL A 139 -34.58 -20.62 -1.30
C VAL A 139 -33.10 -20.61 -1.66
N SER A 140 -32.24 -20.97 -0.70
CA SER A 140 -30.81 -21.15 -0.89
C SER A 140 -30.49 -22.56 -1.38
N SER A 141 -29.60 -22.66 -2.37
CA SER A 141 -29.03 -23.91 -2.85
C SER A 141 -27.53 -23.77 -3.09
N TYR A 142 -26.83 -24.89 -3.12
CA TYR A 142 -25.41 -24.96 -3.42
C TYR A 142 -25.15 -25.98 -4.54
N SER A 143 -24.28 -25.60 -5.47
CA SER A 143 -23.68 -26.46 -6.47
C SER A 143 -22.17 -26.50 -6.26
N PRO A 144 -21.51 -27.67 -6.30
CA PRO A 144 -20.06 -27.76 -6.17
C PRO A 144 -19.30 -27.25 -7.41
N GLU A 145 -19.97 -27.09 -8.55
CA GLU A 145 -19.40 -26.49 -9.76
C GLU A 145 -19.66 -24.98 -9.77
N PRO A 146 -18.71 -24.17 -10.28
CA PRO A 146 -17.39 -24.55 -10.81
C PRO A 146 -16.35 -24.82 -9.69
N ARG A 147 -15.32 -25.64 -9.98
CA ARG A 147 -14.29 -26.05 -9.00
C ARG A 147 -13.09 -25.11 -8.87
N ASP A 148 -13.04 -24.05 -9.64
CA ASP A 148 -11.95 -23.08 -9.70
C ASP A 148 -12.41 -21.67 -9.28
N LYS A 149 -13.72 -21.50 -9.03
CA LYS A 149 -14.33 -20.20 -8.71
C LYS A 149 -15.37 -20.32 -7.62
N LEU A 150 -15.55 -19.22 -6.89
CA LEU A 150 -16.73 -19.01 -6.05
C LEU A 150 -17.74 -18.16 -6.82
N VAL A 151 -18.97 -18.64 -6.93
CA VAL A 151 -20.09 -17.89 -7.51
C VAL A 151 -21.17 -17.68 -6.45
N LEU A 152 -21.60 -16.45 -6.25
CA LEU A 152 -22.77 -16.09 -5.46
C LEU A 152 -23.83 -15.51 -6.40
N ASP A 153 -24.89 -16.27 -6.67
CA ASP A 153 -26.01 -15.87 -7.51
C ASP A 153 -27.25 -15.59 -6.66
N ASN A 154 -27.48 -14.34 -6.31
CA ASN A 154 -28.68 -13.91 -5.61
C ASN A 154 -29.72 -13.38 -6.62
N GLN A 155 -30.55 -14.30 -7.10
CA GLN A 155 -31.62 -14.03 -8.06
C GLN A 155 -32.77 -13.24 -7.46
N TYR A 156 -32.91 -13.23 -6.12
CA TYR A 156 -33.89 -12.41 -5.41
C TYR A 156 -33.57 -10.91 -5.53
N SER A 157 -32.32 -10.52 -5.32
CA SER A 157 -31.87 -9.12 -5.45
C SER A 157 -31.29 -8.76 -6.82
N GLY A 158 -31.13 -9.75 -7.71
CA GLY A 158 -30.48 -9.59 -9.01
C GLY A 158 -28.96 -9.34 -8.92
N PHE A 159 -28.37 -9.76 -7.80
CA PHE A 159 -26.93 -9.63 -7.51
C PHE A 159 -26.21 -10.91 -7.93
N TYR A 160 -25.09 -10.75 -8.63
CA TYR A 160 -24.22 -11.85 -9.00
C TYR A 160 -22.78 -11.47 -8.71
N MET A 161 -22.06 -12.29 -7.95
CA MET A 161 -20.63 -12.14 -7.71
C MET A 161 -19.92 -13.40 -8.16
N GLU A 162 -18.79 -13.24 -8.82
CA GLU A 162 -17.91 -14.34 -9.19
C GLU A 162 -16.49 -13.97 -8.77
N VAL A 163 -15.85 -14.88 -8.04
CA VAL A 163 -14.44 -14.79 -7.67
C VAL A 163 -13.71 -15.94 -8.36
N ASP A 164 -12.88 -15.60 -9.33
CA ASP A 164 -11.99 -16.52 -10.02
C ASP A 164 -10.64 -16.52 -9.31
N TRP A 165 -10.28 -17.65 -8.70
CA TRP A 165 -9.05 -17.78 -7.92
C TRP A 165 -7.82 -18.13 -8.77
N HIS A 166 -8.03 -18.50 -10.04
CA HIS A 166 -7.02 -19.01 -10.96
C HIS A 166 -7.03 -18.21 -12.26
N LEU A 167 -7.11 -16.88 -12.15
CA LEU A 167 -7.30 -16.00 -13.30
C LEU A 167 -6.24 -16.25 -14.39
N GLY A 168 -6.68 -16.68 -15.57
CA GLY A 168 -5.81 -17.00 -16.70
C GLY A 168 -4.97 -18.28 -16.51
N GLY A 169 -5.42 -19.20 -15.65
CA GLY A 169 -4.70 -20.45 -15.32
C GLY A 169 -3.57 -20.27 -14.31
N ALA A 170 -3.57 -19.17 -13.55
CA ALA A 170 -2.55 -18.92 -12.54
C ALA A 170 -2.59 -20.00 -11.42
N PRO A 171 -1.44 -20.53 -11.00
CA PRO A 171 -1.40 -21.54 -9.95
C PRO A 171 -1.82 -20.94 -8.60
N SER A 172 -2.39 -21.74 -7.72
CA SER A 172 -2.43 -21.45 -6.29
C SER A 172 -1.16 -21.99 -5.63
N VAL A 173 -0.91 -21.56 -4.39
CA VAL A 173 0.12 -22.15 -3.54
C VAL A 173 -0.49 -22.60 -2.22
N TRP A 174 0.06 -23.67 -1.65
CA TRP A 174 -0.26 -24.09 -0.29
C TRP A 174 0.74 -23.46 0.64
N VAL A 175 0.24 -22.76 1.65
CA VAL A 175 1.08 -22.12 2.66
C VAL A 175 0.77 -22.77 4.01
N GLU A 176 1.83 -23.18 4.72
CA GLU A 176 1.76 -23.83 6.03
C GLU A 176 1.83 -22.86 7.21
N HIS A 177 0.91 -23.00 8.17
CA HIS A 177 0.96 -22.30 9.45
C HIS A 177 0.48 -23.18 10.60
N THR A 178 0.83 -22.79 11.83
CA THR A 178 0.37 -23.48 13.04
C THR A 178 -0.76 -22.69 13.68
N ASP A 179 -1.91 -23.33 13.92
CA ASP A 179 -2.98 -22.81 14.75
C ASP A 179 -3.10 -23.60 16.08
N TYR A 180 -4.10 -23.30 16.90
CA TYR A 180 -4.37 -24.01 18.16
C TYR A 180 -4.72 -25.50 17.99
N ALA A 181 -5.04 -25.94 16.78
CA ALA A 181 -5.46 -27.31 16.46
C ALA A 181 -4.37 -28.11 15.72
N GLY A 182 -3.23 -27.48 15.36
CA GLY A 182 -2.07 -28.14 14.77
C GLY A 182 -1.54 -27.43 13.52
N LEU A 183 -0.91 -28.20 12.63
CA LEU A 183 -0.41 -27.71 11.34
C LEU A 183 -1.57 -27.60 10.33
N VAL A 184 -1.72 -26.42 9.73
CA VAL A 184 -2.75 -26.11 8.75
C VAL A 184 -2.08 -25.68 7.44
N GLN A 185 -2.54 -26.26 6.34
CA GLN A 185 -2.18 -25.86 4.98
C GLN A 185 -3.36 -25.07 4.39
N THR A 186 -3.16 -23.79 4.13
CA THR A 186 -4.17 -22.94 3.48
C THR A 186 -3.76 -22.68 2.04
N GLU A 187 -4.68 -22.91 1.11
CA GLU A 187 -4.49 -22.56 -0.28
C GLU A 187 -4.67 -21.06 -0.49
N VAL A 188 -3.74 -20.45 -1.21
CA VAL A 188 -3.74 -19.01 -1.50
C VAL A 188 -3.54 -18.81 -3.00
N PHE A 189 -4.34 -17.94 -3.60
CA PHE A 189 -4.21 -17.59 -5.02
C PHE A 189 -2.90 -16.83 -5.28
N THR A 190 -2.36 -16.97 -6.49
CA THR A 190 -1.31 -16.04 -6.97
C THR A 190 -1.88 -14.95 -7.86
N LYS A 191 -3.03 -15.19 -8.49
CA LYS A 191 -3.77 -14.21 -9.26
C LYS A 191 -5.27 -14.53 -9.22
N ALA A 192 -6.05 -13.58 -8.75
CA ALA A 192 -7.50 -13.71 -8.67
C ALA A 192 -8.20 -12.50 -9.29
N SER A 193 -9.46 -12.68 -9.69
CA SER A 193 -10.36 -11.57 -9.99
C SER A 193 -11.70 -11.78 -9.33
N ALA A 194 -12.30 -10.67 -8.89
CA ALA A 194 -13.69 -10.63 -8.50
C ALA A 194 -14.45 -9.75 -9.49
N ILE A 195 -15.62 -10.20 -9.93
CA ILE A 195 -16.58 -9.38 -10.66
C ILE A 195 -17.90 -9.35 -9.89
N LEU A 196 -18.59 -8.24 -10.03
CA LEU A 196 -19.92 -8.06 -9.47
C LEU A 196 -20.83 -7.51 -10.55
N LYS A 197 -21.94 -8.21 -10.79
CA LYS A 197 -22.99 -7.83 -11.72
C LYS A 197 -24.28 -7.53 -10.96
N ARG A 198 -25.04 -6.56 -11.47
CA ARG A 198 -26.39 -6.23 -11.03
C ARG A 198 -27.32 -6.23 -12.23
N GLY A 199 -28.37 -7.06 -12.19
CA GLY A 199 -29.32 -7.19 -13.31
C GLY A 199 -28.65 -7.60 -14.63
N GLY A 200 -27.53 -8.35 -14.56
CA GLY A 200 -26.74 -8.77 -15.72
C GLY A 200 -25.63 -7.80 -16.15
N THR A 201 -25.61 -6.56 -15.65
CA THR A 201 -24.61 -5.54 -16.00
C THR A 201 -23.44 -5.56 -15.01
N LEU A 202 -22.20 -5.49 -15.51
CA LEU A 202 -20.99 -5.38 -14.67
C LEU A 202 -20.99 -4.04 -13.92
N ALA A 203 -20.95 -4.10 -12.59
CA ALA A 203 -21.03 -2.95 -11.70
C ALA A 203 -19.75 -2.72 -10.88
N ALA A 204 -18.94 -3.76 -10.70
CA ALA A 204 -17.60 -3.64 -10.14
C ALA A 204 -16.70 -4.78 -10.61
N GLN A 205 -15.41 -4.54 -10.58
CA GLN A 205 -14.38 -5.54 -10.82
C GLN A 205 -13.17 -5.25 -9.96
N ALA A 206 -12.51 -6.29 -9.49
CA ALA A 206 -11.19 -6.22 -8.88
C ALA A 206 -10.31 -7.33 -9.43
N THR A 207 -9.02 -7.05 -9.57
CA THR A 207 -7.98 -8.03 -9.85
C THR A 207 -6.93 -7.90 -8.77
N MET A 208 -6.46 -9.03 -8.24
CA MET A 208 -5.43 -9.07 -7.20
C MET A 208 -4.37 -10.08 -7.61
N SER A 209 -3.09 -9.71 -7.48
CA SER A 209 -1.97 -10.64 -7.66
C SER A 209 -1.16 -10.68 -6.38
N LEU A 210 -0.75 -11.88 -5.98
CA LEU A 210 -0.04 -12.11 -4.73
C LEU A 210 1.17 -13.01 -4.99
N THR A 211 2.33 -12.57 -4.50
CA THR A 211 3.50 -13.42 -4.37
C THR A 211 3.71 -13.68 -2.88
N PRO A 212 3.24 -14.81 -2.33
CA PRO A 212 3.28 -15.05 -0.89
C PRO A 212 4.70 -15.10 -0.30
N GLY A 213 5.68 -15.64 -1.04
CA GLY A 213 7.06 -15.79 -0.55
C GLY A 213 7.22 -16.87 0.53
N ALA A 214 8.46 -17.17 0.89
CA ALA A 214 8.79 -18.27 1.82
C ALA A 214 8.33 -18.03 3.28
N CYS A 215 8.05 -16.78 3.65
CA CYS A 215 7.69 -16.35 5.01
C CYS A 215 6.35 -15.62 5.10
N PHE A 216 5.43 -15.93 4.18
CA PHE A 216 4.11 -15.29 4.05
C PHE A 216 3.37 -15.07 5.38
N PHE A 217 3.37 -16.06 6.29
CA PHE A 217 2.67 -15.96 7.57
C PHE A 217 3.35 -15.11 8.64
N LEU A 218 4.66 -14.86 8.49
CA LEU A 218 5.45 -14.12 9.47
C LEU A 218 5.55 -12.64 9.09
N VAL A 219 5.74 -12.34 7.81
CA VAL A 219 6.06 -10.98 7.32
C VAL A 219 5.19 -10.55 6.14
N GLY A 220 4.18 -11.34 5.78
CA GLY A 220 3.32 -11.07 4.63
C GLY A 220 3.96 -11.44 3.29
N PRO A 221 3.28 -11.13 2.18
CA PRO A 221 3.75 -11.44 0.84
C PRO A 221 5.08 -10.74 0.49
N THR A 222 5.82 -11.27 -0.48
CA THR A 222 6.94 -10.55 -1.11
C THR A 222 6.45 -9.53 -2.12
N ALA A 223 5.25 -9.72 -2.69
CA ALA A 223 4.58 -8.72 -3.51
C ALA A 223 3.06 -8.88 -3.48
N LEU A 224 2.35 -7.77 -3.57
CA LEU A 224 0.90 -7.69 -3.65
C LEU A 224 0.54 -6.59 -4.63
N SER A 225 -0.35 -6.88 -5.58
CA SER A 225 -1.00 -5.85 -6.39
C SER A 225 -2.52 -6.02 -6.36
N PHE A 226 -3.23 -4.90 -6.42
CA PHE A 226 -4.67 -4.81 -6.45
C PHE A 226 -5.05 -3.68 -7.42
N ASP A 227 -5.96 -3.95 -8.35
CA ASP A 227 -6.64 -2.92 -9.15
C ASP A 227 -8.14 -3.24 -9.11
N GLY A 228 -8.92 -2.30 -8.58
CA GLY A 228 -10.36 -2.45 -8.50
C GLY A 228 -11.09 -1.16 -8.85
N TRP A 229 -12.31 -1.31 -9.34
CA TRP A 229 -13.20 -0.21 -9.69
C TRP A 229 -14.67 -0.58 -9.47
N ALA A 230 -15.50 0.43 -9.27
CA ALA A 230 -16.94 0.30 -9.13
C ALA A 230 -17.70 1.46 -9.82
N GLY A 231 -18.92 1.17 -10.29
CA GLY A 231 -19.75 2.07 -11.09
C GLY A 231 -19.76 1.67 -12.57
N LYS A 232 -19.73 2.65 -13.49
CA LYS A 232 -19.69 2.38 -14.93
C LYS A 232 -18.28 1.99 -15.37
N GLN A 233 -18.13 0.88 -16.09
CA GLN A 233 -16.82 0.41 -16.57
C GLN A 233 -16.01 1.46 -17.34
N ALA A 234 -16.66 2.22 -18.24
CA ALA A 234 -15.99 3.24 -19.05
C ALA A 234 -15.61 4.51 -18.27
N SER A 235 -16.23 4.74 -17.11
CA SER A 235 -15.96 5.89 -16.25
C SER A 235 -16.32 5.53 -14.80
N PRO A 236 -15.42 4.81 -14.10
CA PRO A 236 -15.72 4.33 -12.76
C PRO A 236 -15.95 5.48 -11.79
N ALA A 237 -16.95 5.30 -10.94
CA ALA A 237 -17.24 6.23 -9.84
C ALA A 237 -16.24 6.05 -8.71
N ALA A 238 -15.76 4.82 -8.48
CA ALA A 238 -14.68 4.54 -7.56
C ALA A 238 -13.61 3.72 -8.27
N LYS A 239 -12.33 4.03 -8.02
CA LYS A 239 -11.19 3.23 -8.44
C LYS A 239 -10.16 3.20 -7.32
N ALA A 240 -9.52 2.06 -7.10
CA ALA A 240 -8.40 1.93 -6.20
C ALA A 240 -7.34 1.01 -6.81
N VAL A 241 -6.08 1.40 -6.68
CA VAL A 241 -4.91 0.60 -7.06
C VAL A 241 -3.99 0.56 -5.86
N LEU A 242 -3.45 -0.62 -5.55
CA LEU A 242 -2.42 -0.79 -4.56
C LEU A 242 -1.35 -1.70 -5.13
N ASP A 243 -0.09 -1.31 -4.95
CA ASP A 243 1.08 -2.09 -5.33
C ASP A 243 2.02 -2.12 -4.14
N TYR A 244 2.59 -3.29 -3.89
CA TYR A 244 3.51 -3.52 -2.80
C TYR A 244 4.53 -4.58 -3.23
N ALA A 245 5.80 -4.35 -2.91
CA ALA A 245 6.83 -5.34 -3.04
C ALA A 245 7.89 -5.15 -1.96
N TRP A 246 8.40 -6.26 -1.43
CA TRP A 246 9.55 -6.32 -0.55
C TRP A 246 10.53 -7.33 -1.13
N THR A 247 11.70 -6.85 -1.52
CA THR A 247 12.84 -7.62 -2.02
C THR A 247 14.03 -7.49 -1.08
N ASP A 248 15.09 -8.26 -1.31
CA ASP A 248 16.32 -8.13 -0.51
C ASP A 248 16.95 -6.73 -0.60
N ALA A 249 16.68 -5.99 -1.68
CA ALA A 249 17.21 -4.65 -1.95
C ALA A 249 16.32 -3.49 -1.44
N GLY A 250 15.11 -3.77 -0.95
CA GLY A 250 14.21 -2.71 -0.50
C GLY A 250 12.72 -3.04 -0.52
N ILE A 251 11.93 -2.03 -0.17
CA ILE A 251 10.48 -2.07 -0.04
C ILE A 251 9.90 -0.97 -0.92
N THR A 252 8.97 -1.31 -1.80
CA THR A 252 8.17 -0.36 -2.56
C THR A 252 6.70 -0.53 -2.21
N ALA A 253 5.99 0.57 -2.01
CA ALA A 253 4.54 0.55 -1.90
C ALA A 253 3.94 1.74 -2.67
N GLY A 254 2.80 1.53 -3.30
CA GLY A 254 2.04 2.53 -4.01
C GLY A 254 0.56 2.32 -3.74
N ALA A 255 -0.17 3.40 -3.58
CA ALA A 255 -1.61 3.37 -3.49
C ALA A 255 -2.20 4.56 -4.23
N SER A 256 -3.21 4.34 -5.05
CA SER A 256 -4.03 5.41 -5.61
C SER A 256 -5.49 5.09 -5.41
N ALA A 257 -6.29 6.11 -5.13
CA ALA A 257 -7.73 5.99 -5.03
C ALA A 257 -8.38 7.20 -5.70
N GLN A 258 -9.49 6.96 -6.38
CA GLN A 258 -10.31 7.98 -6.99
C GLN A 258 -11.75 7.74 -6.62
N TYR A 259 -12.44 8.82 -6.28
CA TYR A 259 -13.85 8.78 -5.97
C TYR A 259 -14.57 9.95 -6.63
N LYS A 260 -15.56 9.64 -7.45
CA LYS A 260 -16.40 10.58 -8.20
C LYS A 260 -17.83 10.40 -7.74
N THR A 261 -18.42 11.49 -7.29
CA THR A 261 -19.84 11.60 -6.98
C THR A 261 -20.56 12.22 -8.18
N ARG A 262 -21.83 12.57 -8.04
CA ARG A 262 -22.56 13.29 -9.09
C ARG A 262 -21.97 14.65 -9.40
N THR A 263 -21.40 15.32 -8.40
CA THR A 263 -21.01 16.74 -8.47
C THR A 263 -19.57 17.00 -8.08
N ARG A 264 -18.89 16.03 -7.45
CA ARG A 264 -17.59 16.20 -6.81
C ARG A 264 -16.64 15.07 -7.16
N SER A 265 -15.35 15.33 -7.03
CA SER A 265 -14.30 14.33 -7.19
C SER A 265 -13.26 14.46 -6.09
N ALA A 266 -12.75 13.32 -5.64
CA ALA A 266 -11.65 13.19 -4.73
C ALA A 266 -10.62 12.21 -5.29
N SER A 267 -9.34 12.46 -5.02
CA SER A 267 -8.27 11.51 -5.31
C SER A 267 -7.23 11.49 -4.19
N LEU A 268 -6.61 10.34 -4.05
CA LEU A 268 -5.48 10.07 -3.17
C LEU A 268 -4.43 9.37 -4.02
N ASP A 269 -3.18 9.77 -3.90
CA ASP A 269 -2.04 9.03 -4.42
C ASP A 269 -0.97 8.99 -3.33
N ALA A 270 -0.31 7.86 -3.16
CA ALA A 270 0.75 7.65 -2.20
C ALA A 270 1.79 6.71 -2.80
N ALA A 271 3.06 6.99 -2.53
CA ALA A 271 4.19 6.19 -2.99
C ALA A 271 5.28 6.16 -1.92
N LEU A 272 5.92 5.01 -1.80
CA LEU A 272 6.99 4.68 -0.88
C LEU A 272 8.05 3.86 -1.64
N ASP A 273 9.30 4.28 -1.62
CA ASP A 273 10.47 3.48 -2.05
C ASP A 273 11.54 3.58 -0.96
N ILE A 274 11.72 2.51 -0.18
CA ILE A 274 12.80 2.39 0.79
C ILE A 274 13.82 1.43 0.20
N ARG A 275 15.04 1.91 -0.06
CA ARG A 275 16.15 1.03 -0.46
C ARG A 275 17.03 0.71 0.71
N GLY A 276 17.58 -0.49 0.70
CA GLY A 276 18.40 -0.99 1.78
C GLY A 276 18.82 -2.42 1.56
N LYS A 277 19.15 -3.10 2.64
CA LYS A 277 19.44 -4.53 2.65
C LYS A 277 18.55 -5.22 3.67
N THR A 278 17.85 -6.26 3.22
CA THR A 278 17.12 -7.19 4.09
C THR A 278 17.95 -8.46 4.27
N GLU A 279 18.09 -8.92 5.50
CA GLU A 279 18.75 -10.20 5.84
C GLU A 279 17.82 -11.03 6.74
N ASN A 280 17.89 -12.36 6.58
CA ASN A 280 17.14 -13.32 7.38
C ASN A 280 15.63 -13.02 7.51
N ARG A 281 15.00 -12.62 6.40
CA ARG A 281 13.58 -12.21 6.35
C ARG A 281 12.62 -13.20 7.02
N CYS A 282 12.95 -14.49 7.01
CA CYS A 282 12.11 -15.56 7.54
C CYS A 282 12.34 -15.88 9.03
N ASP A 283 13.38 -15.34 9.66
CA ASP A 283 13.73 -15.64 11.05
C ASP A 283 13.62 -14.36 11.91
N PRO A 284 12.56 -14.20 12.71
CA PRO A 284 12.37 -13.02 13.56
C PRO A 284 13.54 -12.74 14.53
N ARG A 285 14.34 -13.76 14.89
CA ARG A 285 15.46 -13.59 15.83
C ARG A 285 16.69 -12.97 15.17
N THR A 286 16.89 -13.24 13.89
CA THR A 286 18.05 -12.81 13.10
C THR A 286 17.68 -11.82 11.99
N PHE A 287 16.40 -11.49 11.86
CA PHE A 287 15.88 -10.48 10.94
C PHE A 287 16.60 -9.15 11.14
N SER A 288 17.07 -8.59 10.03
CA SER A 288 17.52 -7.21 9.99
C SER A 288 17.18 -6.55 8.67
N PHE A 289 16.74 -5.30 8.75
CA PHE A 289 16.62 -4.42 7.60
C PHE A 289 17.42 -3.14 7.83
N THR A 290 18.36 -2.86 6.93
CA THR A 290 19.26 -1.71 7.00
C THR A 290 18.97 -0.79 5.80
N PRO A 291 18.10 0.23 5.95
CA PRO A 291 17.84 1.18 4.89
C PRO A 291 19.04 2.09 4.62
N THR A 292 19.21 2.47 3.36
CA THR A 292 20.22 3.44 2.90
C THR A 292 19.58 4.72 2.35
N ARG A 293 18.29 4.66 1.97
CA ARG A 293 17.49 5.80 1.52
C ARG A 293 16.01 5.49 1.59
N ALA A 294 15.18 6.52 1.65
CA ALA A 294 13.73 6.40 1.53
C ALA A 294 13.14 7.58 0.74
N ASP A 295 12.18 7.30 -0.11
CA ASP A 295 11.37 8.26 -0.86
C ASP A 295 9.91 8.03 -0.48
N LEU A 296 9.26 9.05 0.07
CA LEU A 296 7.85 9.04 0.39
C LEU A 296 7.18 10.22 -0.32
N SER A 297 6.07 9.97 -0.99
CA SER A 297 5.24 11.02 -1.57
C SER A 297 3.78 10.70 -1.34
N GLY A 298 2.97 11.71 -1.10
CA GLY A 298 1.53 11.58 -1.03
C GLY A 298 0.84 12.82 -1.55
N SER A 299 -0.30 12.66 -2.21
CA SER A 299 -1.17 13.75 -2.58
C SER A 299 -2.62 13.39 -2.30
N VAL A 300 -3.36 14.36 -1.78
CA VAL A 300 -4.80 14.27 -1.56
C VAL A 300 -5.43 15.46 -2.26
N LYS A 301 -6.43 15.20 -3.10
CA LYS A 301 -7.24 16.22 -3.74
C LYS A 301 -8.69 16.02 -3.37
N LEU A 302 -9.29 17.03 -2.78
CA LEU A 302 -10.70 17.13 -2.43
C LEU A 302 -11.30 18.38 -3.09
N PRO A 303 -12.63 18.52 -3.17
CA PRO A 303 -13.25 19.75 -3.62
C PRO A 303 -12.74 20.96 -2.82
N GLY A 304 -12.05 21.89 -3.50
CA GLY A 304 -11.49 23.11 -2.90
C GLY A 304 -10.23 22.94 -2.05
N GLN A 305 -9.68 21.73 -1.94
CA GLN A 305 -8.48 21.46 -1.14
C GLN A 305 -7.54 20.48 -1.84
N GLU A 306 -6.25 20.78 -1.83
CA GLU A 306 -5.20 19.93 -2.40
C GLU A 306 -3.99 19.96 -1.47
N VAL A 307 -3.52 18.77 -1.07
CA VAL A 307 -2.34 18.60 -0.22
C VAL A 307 -1.35 17.74 -0.98
N GLU A 308 -0.10 18.16 -1.04
CA GLU A 308 1.01 17.34 -1.50
C GLU A 308 2.04 17.26 -0.37
N ALA A 309 2.53 16.06 -0.06
CA ALA A 309 3.60 15.83 0.89
C ALA A 309 4.68 15.00 0.23
N ARG A 310 5.94 15.31 0.54
CA ARG A 310 7.10 14.52 0.12
C ARG A 310 8.14 14.49 1.23
N VAL A 311 8.80 13.36 1.35
CA VAL A 311 9.93 13.14 2.26
C VAL A 311 10.97 12.33 1.51
N TYR A 312 12.19 12.83 1.49
CA TYR A 312 13.35 12.15 0.98
C TYR A 312 14.38 12.02 2.09
N LEU A 313 14.84 10.79 2.30
CA LEU A 313 15.94 10.46 3.17
C LEU A 313 17.09 9.94 2.31
N ARG A 314 18.28 10.49 2.50
CA ARG A 314 19.50 10.09 1.77
C ARG A 314 20.62 9.75 2.73
N ASP A 315 21.54 8.94 2.23
CA ASP A 315 22.79 8.56 2.91
C ASP A 315 22.55 8.03 4.33
N LEU A 316 21.45 7.30 4.50
CA LEU A 316 21.09 6.72 5.79
C LEU A 316 22.16 5.73 6.21
N GLY A 317 22.75 5.97 7.37
CA GLY A 317 23.75 5.10 7.97
C GLY A 317 23.47 4.87 9.44
N ASN A 318 23.93 3.71 9.94
CA ASN A 318 23.71 3.25 11.32
C ASN A 318 22.23 3.13 11.72
N LEU A 319 21.32 3.10 10.75
CA LEU A 319 19.92 2.78 10.96
C LEU A 319 19.71 1.30 10.61
N THR A 320 19.36 0.48 11.60
CA THR A 320 19.05 -0.93 11.39
C THR A 320 17.81 -1.30 12.21
N PHE A 321 16.83 -1.88 11.54
CA PHE A 321 15.66 -2.45 12.15
C PHE A 321 15.91 -3.92 12.42
N SER A 322 16.27 -4.25 13.66
CA SER A 322 16.42 -5.62 14.16
C SER A 322 16.10 -5.67 15.65
N ALA A 323 15.84 -6.87 16.18
CA ALA A 323 15.60 -7.03 17.62
C ALA A 323 16.80 -6.53 18.46
N THR A 324 18.02 -6.79 18.01
CA THR A 324 19.24 -6.33 18.68
C THR A 324 19.40 -4.82 18.62
N ALA A 325 19.20 -4.21 17.43
CA ALA A 325 19.39 -2.78 17.24
C ALA A 325 18.36 -1.96 18.02
N LEU A 326 17.09 -2.39 18.03
CA LEU A 326 16.01 -1.68 18.72
C LEU A 326 16.08 -1.77 20.25
N ASN A 327 16.72 -2.82 20.78
CA ASN A 327 16.95 -2.99 22.22
C ASN A 327 18.26 -2.34 22.71
N ALA A 328 19.02 -1.69 21.83
CA ALA A 328 20.20 -0.93 22.24
C ALA A 328 19.80 0.22 23.17
N ARG A 329 20.69 0.61 24.09
CA ARG A 329 20.43 1.67 25.08
C ARG A 329 20.05 3.01 24.44
N ASN A 330 20.52 3.28 23.22
CA ASN A 330 20.11 4.42 22.41
C ASN A 330 20.17 4.04 20.91
N PRO A 331 19.09 3.49 20.33
CA PRO A 331 19.10 2.95 18.97
C PRO A 331 19.24 4.03 17.88
N PHE A 332 19.09 5.31 18.25
CA PHE A 332 19.08 6.42 17.30
C PHE A 332 20.33 7.31 17.38
N GLN A 333 21.20 7.14 18.39
CA GLN A 333 22.30 8.07 18.69
C GLN A 333 23.30 8.31 17.55
N GLN A 334 23.40 7.37 16.60
CA GLN A 334 24.40 7.42 15.53
C GLN A 334 23.79 7.47 14.13
N ILE A 335 22.48 7.70 14.03
CA ILE A 335 21.84 7.79 12.72
C ILE A 335 22.40 9.01 11.99
N ARG A 336 22.94 8.74 10.82
CA ARG A 336 23.41 9.76 9.88
C ARG A 336 22.55 9.73 8.63
N GLY A 337 22.58 10.84 7.89
CA GLY A 337 21.91 10.99 6.62
C GLY A 337 21.49 12.44 6.41
N SER A 338 20.63 12.67 5.44
CA SER A 338 19.98 13.96 5.22
C SER A 338 18.48 13.82 5.02
N LEU A 339 17.75 14.82 5.47
CA LEU A 339 16.31 14.96 5.29
C LEU A 339 16.02 16.07 4.29
N ASN A 340 15.12 15.80 3.37
CA ASN A 340 14.45 16.78 2.53
C ASN A 340 12.96 16.48 2.50
N ALA A 341 12.16 17.28 3.19
CA ALA A 341 10.73 17.11 3.24
C ALA A 341 10.01 18.42 2.93
N GLY A 342 8.83 18.30 2.34
CA GLY A 342 7.98 19.46 2.06
C GLY A 342 6.52 19.08 2.02
N VAL A 343 5.68 20.01 2.45
CA VAL A 343 4.23 19.94 2.33
C VAL A 343 3.76 21.16 1.57
N LYS A 344 2.87 20.97 0.59
CA LYS A 344 2.12 22.03 -0.06
C LYS A 344 0.64 21.90 0.28
N TYR A 345 -0.02 23.05 0.38
CA TYR A 345 -1.46 23.17 0.49
C TYR A 345 -1.95 24.13 -0.59
N ASN A 346 -2.89 23.68 -1.43
CA ASN A 346 -3.43 24.40 -2.58
C ASN A 346 -2.34 25.00 -3.48
N GLY A 347 -1.28 24.22 -3.75
CA GLY A 347 -0.15 24.61 -4.60
C GLY A 347 0.91 25.49 -3.92
N ALA A 348 0.64 26.05 -2.74
CA ALA A 348 1.60 26.86 -1.98
C ALA A 348 2.37 26.01 -0.94
N ALA A 349 3.66 26.27 -0.75
CA ALA A 349 4.46 25.59 0.27
C ALA A 349 3.94 25.93 1.68
N ALA A 350 3.53 24.92 2.46
CA ALA A 350 3.01 25.08 3.81
C ALA A 350 4.07 24.75 4.88
N LEU A 351 4.91 23.76 4.60
CA LEU A 351 6.03 23.35 5.47
C LEU A 351 7.21 22.89 4.62
N SER A 352 8.42 23.19 5.08
CA SER A 352 9.66 22.68 4.49
C SER A 352 10.61 22.24 5.58
N ALA A 353 11.26 21.08 5.44
CA ALA A 353 12.32 20.63 6.32
C ALA A 353 13.54 20.19 5.49
N PHE A 354 14.72 20.68 5.82
CA PHE A 354 15.94 20.37 5.07
C PHE A 354 17.17 20.43 5.97
N GLY A 355 18.04 19.43 5.87
CA GLY A 355 19.32 19.42 6.55
C GLY A 355 19.83 18.02 6.89
N PRO A 356 21.04 17.93 7.47
CA PRO A 356 21.61 16.66 7.91
C PRO A 356 20.88 16.13 9.14
N LEU A 357 20.71 14.80 9.17
CA LEU A 357 20.18 14.07 10.33
C LEU A 357 21.24 13.76 11.37
N ALA A 358 22.53 13.85 11.03
CA ALA A 358 23.61 13.49 11.94
C ALA A 358 23.78 14.50 13.07
N ASP A 359 24.21 13.98 14.22
CA ASP A 359 24.91 14.73 15.27
C ASP A 359 26.18 15.37 14.66
N GLY A 360 26.57 16.54 15.16
CA GLY A 360 27.89 17.10 14.89
C GLY A 360 28.99 16.16 15.40
N GLY A 361 30.26 16.48 15.17
CA GLY A 361 31.35 15.66 15.72
C GLY A 361 31.45 15.68 17.26
N ASP A 362 30.64 16.50 17.91
CA ASP A 362 30.51 16.71 19.35
C ASP A 362 29.31 15.94 19.92
N LEU A 363 29.49 15.22 21.03
CA LEU A 363 28.48 14.35 21.67
C LEU A 363 27.24 15.09 22.23
N ASP A 364 27.08 16.38 21.89
CA ASP A 364 26.11 17.30 22.47
C ASP A 364 24.88 17.55 21.56
N LEU A 365 24.91 17.17 20.26
CA LEU A 365 23.74 17.32 19.39
C LEU A 365 22.99 15.99 19.21
N GLN A 366 21.67 16.06 19.11
CA GLN A 366 20.83 14.91 18.80
C GLN A 366 20.57 14.83 17.29
N PRO A 367 20.31 13.63 16.73
CA PRO A 367 19.91 13.51 15.34
C PRO A 367 18.73 14.41 14.99
N GLY A 368 18.90 15.24 13.94
CA GLY A 368 17.89 16.21 13.51
C GLY A 368 18.05 17.62 14.07
N ASP A 369 18.97 17.88 14.99
CA ASP A 369 19.25 19.24 15.50
C ASP A 369 19.70 20.21 14.40
N GLN A 370 20.30 19.67 13.34
CA GLN A 370 20.75 20.47 12.19
C GLN A 370 19.72 20.53 11.07
N VAL A 371 18.59 19.82 11.19
CA VAL A 371 17.48 19.92 10.23
C VAL A 371 16.72 21.20 10.52
N ARG A 372 16.66 22.09 9.52
CA ARG A 372 15.91 23.33 9.60
C ARG A 372 14.49 23.11 9.09
N VAL A 373 13.52 23.39 9.92
CA VAL A 373 12.09 23.32 9.61
C VAL A 373 11.53 24.72 9.54
N LYS A 374 10.80 25.02 8.45
CA LYS A 374 10.13 26.30 8.23
C LYS A 374 8.63 26.09 8.04
N TYR A 375 7.83 26.92 8.70
CA TYR A 375 6.36 26.91 8.64
C TYR A 375 5.81 28.29 9.04
N VAL A 376 4.53 28.55 8.77
CA VAL A 376 3.89 29.80 9.21
C VAL A 376 3.13 29.56 10.51
N ARG A 377 3.32 30.43 11.49
CA ARG A 377 2.54 30.46 12.73
C ARG A 377 2.19 31.90 13.07
N ASN A 378 0.93 32.15 13.39
CA ASN A 378 0.41 33.50 13.65
C ASN A 378 0.67 34.48 12.49
N GLY A 379 0.61 34.00 11.24
CA GLY A 379 0.93 34.79 10.05
C GLY A 379 2.42 35.16 9.87
N VAL A 380 3.32 34.60 10.69
CA VAL A 380 4.76 34.86 10.64
C VAL A 380 5.50 33.58 10.24
N LEU A 381 6.51 33.72 9.37
CA LEU A 381 7.42 32.63 9.05
C LEU A 381 8.28 32.29 10.27
N VAL A 382 8.18 31.05 10.74
CA VAL A 382 8.98 30.49 11.82
C VAL A 382 10.03 29.56 11.21
N GLU A 383 11.26 29.64 11.70
CA GLU A 383 12.35 28.69 11.40
C GLU A 383 12.86 28.12 12.72
N LYS A 384 12.85 26.80 12.85
CA LYS A 384 13.28 26.04 14.03
C LYS A 384 14.07 24.80 13.63
N ASN A 385 14.80 24.23 14.58
CA ASN A 385 15.38 22.90 14.39
C ASN A 385 14.30 21.81 14.55
N LEU A 386 14.50 20.61 14.00
CA LEU A 386 13.46 19.59 13.94
C LEU A 386 12.83 19.22 15.31
N PRO A 387 13.59 18.97 16.39
CA PRO A 387 12.98 18.64 17.69
C PRO A 387 12.10 19.76 18.24
N GLU A 388 12.56 21.01 18.14
CA GLU A 388 11.80 22.18 18.59
C GLU A 388 10.55 22.41 17.73
N ALA A 389 10.65 22.21 16.42
CA ALA A 389 9.51 22.28 15.52
C ALA A 389 8.48 21.19 15.85
N LEU A 390 8.91 19.95 16.14
CA LEU A 390 8.00 18.87 16.52
C LEU A 390 7.25 19.18 17.82
N ALA A 391 7.92 19.74 18.82
CA ALA A 391 7.27 20.18 20.06
C ALA A 391 6.24 21.30 19.80
N ASP A 392 6.54 22.21 18.88
CA ASP A 392 5.65 23.30 18.48
C ASP A 392 4.41 22.86 17.69
N LEU A 393 4.54 21.75 16.95
CA LEU A 393 3.54 21.20 16.05
C LEU A 393 2.63 20.15 16.73
N GLN A 394 2.94 19.76 17.96
CA GLN A 394 2.05 18.93 18.78
C GLN A 394 0.86 19.77 19.28
N PRO A 395 -0.38 19.25 19.20
CA PRO A 395 -1.59 19.96 19.61
C PRO A 395 -1.70 20.20 21.11
#